data_AF-A0A135S368-F1
#
_entry.id   AF-A0A135S368-F1
#
_cell.length_a   1.000
_cell.length_b   1.000
_cell.length_c   1.000
_cell.angle_alpha   90.00
_cell.angle_beta   90.00
_cell.angle_gamma   90.00
#
_symmetry.space_group_name_H-M   'P 1'
#
loop_
_entity.id
_entity.type
_entity.pdbx_description
1 polymer ?
#
loop_
_entity_poly.entity_id
_entity_poly.type
_entity_poly.pdbx_seq_one_letter_code
_entity_poly.pdbx_strand_id
1 'polypeptide(L)'
;MSSQAPTGDVQDNEYVSRQGDREPIGVLGDDAKVEDPIDAKTADSDAQLERDDNEAIDKSNIVEGRTRGAKPTGEYREPGDTEGLEDKRLE
;
A
#
# COMPACT_ATOMS: atom_id res chain seq x y z
N MET A 1 -13.27 -47.78 -7.26
CA MET A 1 -12.65 -46.67 -8.01
C MET A 1 -12.07 -45.72 -6.98
N SER A 2 -10.75 -45.68 -6.81
CA SER A 2 -10.10 -44.71 -5.90
C SER A 2 -10.21 -43.33 -6.50
N SER A 3 -10.86 -42.40 -5.79
CA SER A 3 -10.81 -40.98 -6.09
C SER A 3 -9.43 -40.45 -5.71
N GLN A 4 -8.57 -40.26 -6.70
CA GLN A 4 -7.31 -39.53 -6.53
C GLN A 4 -7.67 -38.11 -6.04
N ALA A 5 -7.21 -37.75 -4.84
CA ALA A 5 -7.37 -36.38 -4.35
C ALA A 5 -6.60 -35.43 -5.29
N PRO A 6 -7.15 -34.24 -5.61
CA PRO A 6 -6.44 -33.27 -6.43
C PRO A 6 -5.10 -32.94 -5.77
N THR A 7 -4.03 -32.96 -6.57
CA THR A 7 -2.66 -32.75 -6.10
C THR A 7 -2.43 -31.33 -5.56
N GLY A 8 -3.37 -30.42 -5.81
CA GLY A 8 -3.31 -29.03 -5.36
C GLY A 8 -2.05 -28.37 -5.88
N ASP A 9 -1.98 -28.10 -7.20
CA ASP A 9 -1.02 -27.10 -7.66
C ASP A 9 -1.33 -25.81 -6.90
N VAL A 10 -0.43 -25.44 -5.99
CA VAL A 10 -0.62 -24.31 -5.06
C VAL A 10 -0.46 -22.97 -5.78
N GLN A 11 -0.06 -23.00 -7.05
CA GLN A 11 0.19 -21.82 -7.87
C GLN A 11 -0.92 -21.69 -8.91
N ASP A 12 -1.92 -20.91 -8.56
CA ASP A 12 -3.07 -20.61 -9.41
C ASP A 12 -3.17 -19.09 -9.55
N ASN A 13 -2.88 -18.56 -10.74
CA ASN A 13 -2.98 -17.13 -11.00
C ASN A 13 -4.25 -16.75 -11.78
N GLU A 14 -5.27 -17.62 -11.87
CA GLU A 14 -6.51 -17.31 -12.61
C GLU A 14 -7.20 -16.04 -12.08
N TYR A 15 -7.01 -15.72 -10.79
CA TYR A 15 -7.55 -14.52 -10.14
C TYR A 15 -6.93 -13.19 -10.60
N VAL A 16 -5.79 -13.19 -11.30
CA VAL A 16 -5.16 -11.94 -11.80
C VAL A 16 -5.86 -11.41 -13.05
N SER A 17 -6.82 -12.15 -13.59
CA SER A 17 -7.55 -11.78 -14.81
C SER A 17 -9.06 -12.02 -14.66
N ARG A 18 -9.87 -11.29 -15.42
CA ARG A 18 -11.32 -11.54 -15.47
C ARG A 18 -11.61 -12.81 -16.26
N GLN A 19 -12.46 -13.67 -15.70
CA GLN A 19 -12.91 -14.89 -16.37
C GLN A 19 -13.70 -14.54 -17.64
N GLY A 20 -13.26 -15.05 -18.79
CA GLY A 20 -13.85 -14.78 -20.11
C GLY A 20 -12.98 -13.87 -20.96
N ASP A 21 -12.80 -12.62 -20.54
CA ASP A 21 -12.17 -11.59 -21.38
C ASP A 21 -10.65 -11.46 -21.17
N ARG A 22 -10.09 -12.17 -20.17
CA ARG A 22 -8.65 -12.14 -19.79
C ARG A 22 -8.09 -10.74 -19.51
N GLU A 23 -8.96 -9.75 -19.30
CA GLU A 23 -8.57 -8.41 -18.88
C GLU A 23 -7.85 -8.47 -17.52
N PRO A 24 -6.66 -7.85 -17.38
CA PRO A 24 -5.89 -7.87 -16.15
C PRO A 24 -6.61 -7.11 -15.04
N ILE A 25 -6.57 -7.68 -13.84
CA ILE A 25 -7.05 -7.07 -12.61
C ILE A 25 -5.83 -6.51 -11.87
N GLY A 26 -5.97 -5.39 -11.15
CA GLY A 26 -4.89 -4.71 -10.43
C GLY A 26 -4.36 -5.46 -9.19
N VAL A 27 -4.36 -6.79 -9.23
CA VAL A 27 -3.80 -7.67 -8.21
C VAL A 27 -2.59 -8.40 -8.78
N LEU A 28 -1.66 -8.75 -7.92
CA LEU A 28 -0.44 -9.46 -8.29
C LEU A 28 -0.64 -10.97 -8.12
N GLY A 29 -0.03 -11.76 -8.99
CA GLY A 29 -0.01 -13.22 -8.88
C GLY A 29 0.90 -13.72 -7.75
N ASP A 30 0.82 -15.01 -7.42
CA ASP A 30 1.48 -15.61 -6.26
C ASP A 30 3.02 -15.44 -6.30
N ASP A 31 3.61 -15.52 -7.49
CA ASP A 31 5.07 -15.40 -7.69
C ASP A 31 5.53 -13.99 -8.07
N ALA A 32 4.61 -13.02 -8.09
CA ALA A 32 4.95 -11.66 -8.43
C ALA A 32 5.89 -11.10 -7.35
N LYS A 33 7.11 -10.77 -7.74
CA LYS A 33 8.07 -10.10 -6.86
C LYS A 33 7.53 -8.73 -6.48
N VAL A 34 7.35 -8.52 -5.18
CA VAL A 34 7.04 -7.23 -4.60
C VAL A 34 8.33 -6.65 -4.05
N GLU A 35 8.62 -5.40 -4.39
CA GLU A 35 9.73 -4.68 -3.78
C GLU A 35 9.44 -4.49 -2.29
N ASP A 36 10.31 -5.04 -1.45
CA ASP A 36 10.28 -4.79 -0.02
C ASP A 36 11.07 -3.51 0.26
N PRO A 37 10.45 -2.43 0.78
CA PRO A 37 11.16 -1.22 1.16
C PRO A 37 12.16 -1.44 2.31
N ILE A 38 12.11 -2.59 2.99
CA ILE A 38 12.96 -2.93 4.13
C ILE A 38 14.21 -3.66 3.65
N ASP A 39 15.39 -3.09 3.92
CA ASP A 39 16.66 -3.79 3.71
C ASP A 39 16.88 -4.84 4.81
N ALA A 40 16.68 -6.12 4.45
CA ALA A 40 16.84 -7.26 5.34
C ALA A 40 18.22 -7.35 6.01
N LYS A 41 19.27 -6.72 5.46
CA LYS A 41 20.62 -6.73 6.06
C LYS A 41 20.74 -5.78 7.24
N THR A 42 19.95 -4.72 7.26
CA THR A 42 20.03 -3.66 8.28
C THR A 42 18.81 -3.65 9.20
N ALA A 43 17.70 -4.23 8.76
CA ALA A 43 16.45 -4.26 9.50
C ALA A 43 16.57 -4.93 10.88
N ASP A 44 17.36 -6.00 10.99
CA ASP A 44 17.58 -6.76 12.24
C ASP A 44 18.93 -6.41 12.90
N SER A 45 19.35 -5.14 12.80
CA SER A 45 20.60 -4.67 13.40
C SER A 45 20.37 -3.93 14.72
N ASP A 46 21.34 -4.02 15.63
CA ASP A 46 21.31 -3.25 16.89
C ASP A 46 21.15 -1.74 16.65
N ALA A 47 21.71 -1.22 15.54
CA ALA A 47 21.59 0.17 15.14
C ALA A 47 20.18 0.57 14.66
N GLN A 48 19.36 -0.39 14.22
CA GLN A 48 17.94 -0.16 13.95
C GLN A 48 17.17 -0.09 15.28
N LEU A 49 17.41 -1.05 16.19
CA LEU A 49 16.76 -1.07 17.51
C LEU A 49 17.00 0.21 18.31
N GLU A 50 18.24 0.72 18.34
CA GLU A 50 18.56 1.96 19.04
C GLU A 50 17.81 3.18 18.46
N ARG A 51 17.65 3.24 17.13
CA ARG A 51 16.88 4.30 16.48
C ARG A 51 15.40 4.18 16.83
N ASP A 52 14.85 2.98 16.75
CA ASP A 52 13.45 2.71 17.08
C ASP A 52 13.14 3.09 18.53
N ASP A 53 14.03 2.78 19.47
CA ASP A 53 13.88 3.14 20.89
C ASP A 53 13.87 4.67 21.09
N ASN A 54 14.72 5.40 20.37
CA ASN A 54 14.76 6.86 20.41
C ASN A 54 13.50 7.48 19.80
N GLU A 55 13.05 6.98 18.65
CA GLU A 55 11.85 7.45 17.94
C GLU A 55 10.57 7.13 18.72
N ALA A 56 10.49 5.97 19.37
CA ALA A 56 9.32 5.55 20.14
C ALA A 56 9.04 6.48 21.34
N ILE A 57 10.08 7.10 21.90
CA ILE A 57 9.98 8.05 23.01
C ILE A 57 9.85 9.49 22.51
N ASP A 58 10.16 9.76 21.24
CA ASP A 58 10.09 11.11 20.67
C ASP A 58 8.63 11.59 20.54
N LYS A 59 8.30 12.55 21.39
CA LYS A 59 6.97 13.18 21.42
C LYS A 59 6.77 14.19 20.29
N SER A 60 7.83 14.60 19.59
CA SER A 60 7.73 15.60 18.51
C SER A 60 6.91 15.08 17.32
N ASN A 61 6.90 13.76 17.13
CA ASN A 61 6.11 13.07 16.09
C ASN A 61 4.67 12.78 16.53
N ILE A 62 4.28 13.14 17.75
CA ILE A 62 2.92 12.94 18.25
C ILE A 62 2.07 14.16 17.90
N VAL A 63 0.96 13.93 17.20
CA VAL A 63 -0.06 14.97 16.96
C VAL A 63 -0.60 15.45 18.31
N GLU A 64 -0.48 16.74 18.58
CA GLU A 64 -0.92 17.33 19.84
C GLU A 64 -2.44 17.27 20.00
N GLY A 65 -2.90 16.88 21.19
CA GLY A 65 -4.32 16.91 21.58
C GLY A 65 -5.13 15.66 21.21
N ARG A 66 -6.46 15.76 21.34
CA ARG A 66 -7.39 14.66 21.04
C ARG A 66 -7.88 14.81 19.60
N THR A 67 -7.46 13.92 18.71
CA THR A 67 -7.96 13.90 17.32
C THR A 67 -9.40 13.38 17.23
N ARG A 68 -9.84 12.54 18.19
CA ARG A 68 -11.21 12.02 18.22
C ARG A 68 -12.20 13.10 18.65
N GLY A 69 -13.03 13.54 17.71
CA GLY A 69 -14.04 14.58 17.92
C GLY A 69 -13.50 16.02 17.77
N ALA A 70 -12.24 16.19 17.37
CA ALA A 70 -11.72 17.48 16.97
C ALA A 70 -12.44 17.95 15.69
N LYS A 71 -12.76 19.24 15.63
CA LYS A 71 -13.24 19.85 14.38
C LYS A 71 -12.08 19.85 13.38
N PRO A 72 -12.29 19.42 12.12
CA PRO A 72 -11.24 19.47 11.12
C PRO A 72 -10.75 20.91 10.95
N THR A 73 -9.44 21.07 10.81
CA THR A 73 -8.82 22.36 10.48
C THR A 73 -8.90 22.56 8.98
N GLY A 74 -10.06 23.02 8.50
CA GLY A 74 -10.36 23.23 7.08
C GLY A 74 -11.70 22.62 6.68
N GLU A 75 -12.27 23.18 5.63
CA GLU A 75 -13.45 22.64 4.95
C GLU A 75 -13.01 22.06 3.61
N TYR A 76 -13.61 20.94 3.20
CA TYR A 76 -13.44 20.47 1.82
C TYR A 76 -14.00 21.53 0.88
N ARG A 77 -13.13 22.11 0.06
CA ARG A 77 -13.53 23.04 -1.00
C ARG A 77 -13.59 22.27 -2.31
N GLU A 78 -14.67 22.47 -3.06
CA GLU A 78 -14.78 21.93 -4.41
C GLU A 78 -13.65 22.51 -5.29
N PRO A 79 -13.01 21.68 -6.14
CA PRO A 79 -11.99 22.16 -7.08
C PRO A 79 -12.57 23.28 -7.96
N GLY A 80 -11.79 24.32 -8.23
CA GLY A 80 -12.20 25.35 -9.18
C GLY A 80 -12.30 24.80 -10.61
N ASP A 81 -12.99 25.53 -11.51
CA ASP A 81 -13.20 25.13 -12.92
C ASP A 81 -11.90 24.80 -13.69
N THR A 82 -10.75 25.27 -13.19
CA THR A 82 -9.42 25.07 -13.79
C THR A 82 -8.50 24.19 -12.94
N GLU A 83 -8.91 23.76 -11.75
CA GLU A 83 -8.08 22.98 -10.83
C GLU A 83 -8.06 21.50 -11.25
N GLY A 84 -6.88 20.97 -11.57
CA GLY A 84 -6.72 19.59 -12.04
C GLY A 84 -6.86 19.40 -13.56
N LEU A 85 -7.07 20.47 -14.32
CA LEU A 85 -6.97 20.44 -15.78
C LEU A 85 -5.54 20.79 -16.22
N GLU A 86 -4.99 20.02 -17.15
CA GLU A 86 -3.73 20.38 -17.83
C GLU A 86 -3.95 21.68 -18.61
N ASP A 87 -3.16 22.72 -18.33
CA ASP A 87 -3.16 24.00 -19.07
C ASP A 87 -2.72 23.75 -20.52
N LYS A 88 -3.63 23.27 -21.37
CA LYS A 88 -3.40 23.13 -22.82
C LYS A 88 -3.48 24.49 -23.52
N ARG A 89 -2.65 25.43 -23.08
CA ARG A 89 -2.42 26.74 -23.73
C ARG A 89 -0.95 27.13 -23.65
N LEU A 90 -0.07 26.30 -24.18
CA LEU A 90 1.22 26.73 -24.74
C LEU A 90 1.59 25.77 -25.88
N GLU A 91 0.87 25.87 -27.01
CA GLU A 91 1.39 25.79 -28.39
C GLU A 91 0.28 26.14 -29.39
#